data_AF-A0A966WG39-F1
#
_entry.id   AF-A0A966WG39-F1
#
_cell.length_a   1.000
_cell.length_b   1.000
_cell.length_c   1.000
_cell.angle_alpha   90.00
_cell.angle_beta   90.00
_cell.angle_gamma   90.00
#
_symmetry.space_group_name_H-M   'P 1'
#
loop_
_entity.id
_entity.type
_entity.pdbx_description
1 polymer ?
#
loop_
_entity_poly.entity_id
_entity_poly.type
_entity_poly.pdbx_seq_one_letter_code
_entity_poly.pdbx_strand_id
1 'polypeptide(L)'
;MGLLKESHIKQSWSSESIEINALNVYGKARAIFLRDGRSTYWIEYRKASPRYKAGLVIYRTDPPPSSAIVSPNAYDSIADVTEAISTDIWMLNLDSYSYSSSASAVGSMTLEPGKSATVYSGNITLSATSASEDSVLVNIVRKDSGDLKKPILSSPKSWRSPDAEILDGAYSQSVNDIADFEARIDGVVKKLSTSKSGDWQPTYLNPFTAPKILQLQD
;
A
#
# COMPACT_ATOMS: atom_id res chain seq x y z
N MET A 1 9.28 8.46 -10.56
CA MET A 1 8.20 9.34 -10.02
C MET A 1 8.78 10.57 -9.30
N GLY A 2 9.60 11.39 -9.97
CA GLY A 2 10.38 12.49 -9.35
C GLY A 2 9.59 13.75 -8.92
N LEU A 3 8.27 13.69 -8.84
CA LEU A 3 7.41 14.84 -8.48
C LEU A 3 7.21 14.96 -6.96
N LEU A 4 7.40 13.86 -6.22
CA LEU A 4 7.28 13.81 -4.76
C LEU A 4 8.52 13.17 -4.16
N LYS A 5 9.17 13.90 -3.24
CA LYS A 5 10.18 13.34 -2.34
C LYS A 5 9.52 12.40 -1.32
N GLU A 6 10.26 11.40 -0.84
CA GLU A 6 9.82 10.46 0.20
C GLU A 6 9.27 11.18 1.45
N SER A 7 9.86 12.31 1.83
CA SER A 7 9.40 13.14 2.96
C SER A 7 7.97 13.71 2.80
N HIS A 8 7.43 13.72 1.57
CA HIS A 8 6.05 14.15 1.31
C HIS A 8 5.05 13.00 1.30
N ILE A 9 5.50 11.77 1.58
CA ILE A 9 4.70 10.56 1.51
C ILE A 9 4.59 10.01 2.92
N LYS A 10 3.38 9.64 3.33
CA LYS A 10 3.16 8.89 4.57
C LYS A 10 2.85 7.45 4.23
N GLN A 11 3.63 6.52 4.78
CA GLN A 11 3.31 5.09 4.72
C GLN A 11 2.41 4.75 5.91
N SER A 12 1.21 4.25 5.66
CA SER A 12 0.25 3.90 6.70
C SER A 12 0.11 2.39 6.85
N TRP A 13 0.41 1.90 8.05
CA TRP A 13 0.46 0.47 8.37
C TRP A 13 -0.57 0.06 9.43
N SER A 14 -1.21 1.02 10.08
CA SER A 14 -2.14 0.81 11.20
C SER A 14 -3.44 1.58 10.98
N SER A 15 -4.37 1.50 11.94
CA SER A 15 -5.50 2.41 11.98
C SER A 15 -5.01 3.76 12.52
N GLU A 16 -5.16 4.83 11.75
CA GLU A 16 -4.61 6.14 12.06
C GLU A 16 -5.31 7.26 11.28
N SER A 17 -5.08 8.50 11.72
CA SER A 17 -5.55 9.71 11.03
C SER A 17 -4.36 10.51 10.55
N ILE A 18 -4.29 10.75 9.25
CA ILE A 18 -3.17 11.44 8.61
C ILE A 18 -3.70 12.67 7.90
N GLU A 19 -3.21 13.85 8.28
CA GLU A 19 -3.49 15.07 7.53
C GLU A 19 -2.54 15.19 6.33
N ILE A 20 -3.09 15.35 5.14
CA ILE A 20 -2.33 15.60 3.91
C ILE A 20 -2.81 16.87 3.21
N ASN A 21 -1.86 17.54 2.55
CA ASN A 21 -2.11 18.67 1.68
C ASN A 21 -2.48 18.22 0.26
N ALA A 22 -3.13 19.10 -0.49
CA ALA A 22 -3.24 18.98 -1.93
C ALA A 22 -1.85 18.91 -2.58
N LEU A 23 -1.74 18.22 -3.72
CA LEU A 23 -0.45 17.93 -4.38
C LEU A 23 0.41 19.17 -4.68
N ASN A 24 -0.22 20.30 -4.97
CA ASN A 24 0.45 21.57 -5.29
C ASN A 24 0.76 22.43 -4.05
N VAL A 25 0.44 21.96 -2.84
CA VAL A 25 0.62 22.71 -1.59
C VAL A 25 1.71 22.06 -0.72
N TYR A 26 2.81 22.77 -0.51
CA TYR A 26 3.97 22.29 0.25
C TYR A 26 3.78 22.43 1.77
N GLY A 27 4.65 21.79 2.55
CA GLY A 27 4.73 21.95 4.01
C GLY A 27 4.25 20.75 4.82
N LYS A 28 3.32 19.94 4.28
CA LYS A 28 2.90 18.65 4.88
C LYS A 28 3.08 17.51 3.89
N ALA A 29 2.78 16.29 4.33
CA ALA A 29 2.62 15.15 3.44
C ALA A 29 1.53 15.45 2.40
N ARG A 30 1.67 14.92 1.19
CA ARG A 30 0.78 15.16 0.05
C ARG A 30 0.15 13.88 -0.50
N ALA A 31 0.65 12.74 -0.05
CA ALA A 31 0.13 11.44 -0.42
C ALA A 31 0.29 10.45 0.73
N ILE A 32 -0.56 9.44 0.72
CA ILE A 32 -0.48 8.28 1.61
C ILE A 32 -0.26 7.06 0.74
N PHE A 33 0.79 6.31 1.05
CA PHE A 33 0.98 4.95 0.57
C PHE A 33 0.39 3.99 1.59
N LEU A 34 -0.44 3.06 1.12
CA LEU A 34 -1.13 2.11 1.95
C LEU A 34 -0.99 0.71 1.37
N ARG A 35 -0.77 -0.27 2.24
CA ARG A 35 -0.76 -1.68 1.87
C ARG A 35 -1.90 -2.46 2.54
N ASP A 36 -2.42 -3.42 1.81
CA ASP A 36 -3.41 -4.41 2.23
C ASP A 36 -3.00 -5.80 1.70
N GLY A 37 -2.15 -6.49 2.47
CA GLY A 37 -1.50 -7.71 2.01
C GLY A 37 -0.68 -7.48 0.73
N ARG A 38 -1.08 -8.10 -0.38
CA ARG A 38 -0.41 -7.91 -1.68
C ARG A 38 -0.97 -6.75 -2.51
N SER A 39 -2.02 -6.08 -2.05
CA SER A 39 -2.57 -4.91 -2.71
C SER A 39 -1.98 -3.62 -2.15
N THR A 40 -1.75 -2.65 -3.02
CA THR A 40 -1.14 -1.37 -2.64
C THR A 40 -1.96 -0.21 -3.19
N TYR A 41 -2.09 0.84 -2.39
CA TYR A 41 -2.93 1.99 -2.68
C TYR A 41 -2.14 3.28 -2.52
N TRP A 42 -2.40 4.19 -3.43
CA TRP A 42 -1.88 5.55 -3.41
C TRP A 42 -3.04 6.52 -3.28
N ILE A 43 -3.02 7.32 -2.22
CA ILE A 43 -4.12 8.21 -1.85
C ILE A 43 -3.62 9.65 -1.89
N GLU A 44 -4.35 10.50 -2.61
CA GLU A 44 -4.05 11.92 -2.76
C GLU A 44 -5.28 12.76 -2.46
N TYR A 45 -5.08 14.00 -2.00
CA TYR A 45 -6.15 14.98 -1.93
C TYR A 45 -6.16 15.85 -3.18
N ARG A 46 -7.35 15.99 -3.79
CA ARG A 46 -7.58 16.94 -4.88
C ARG A 46 -8.60 17.99 -4.48
N LYS A 47 -8.23 19.26 -4.74
CA LYS A 47 -9.14 20.40 -4.68
C LYS A 47 -10.22 20.27 -5.75
N ALA A 48 -11.35 20.93 -5.53
CA ALA A 48 -12.40 20.98 -6.54
C ALA A 48 -11.88 21.60 -7.85
N SER A 49 -12.38 21.11 -8.97
CA SER A 49 -12.17 21.67 -10.29
C SER A 49 -13.49 21.66 -11.06
N PRO A 50 -13.59 22.31 -12.23
CA PRO A 50 -14.79 22.21 -13.07
C PRO A 50 -15.13 20.77 -13.49
N ARG A 51 -14.19 19.82 -13.38
CA ARG A 51 -14.36 18.43 -13.80
C ARG A 51 -14.71 17.48 -12.65
N TYR A 52 -14.39 17.81 -11.40
CA TYR A 52 -14.57 16.91 -10.27
C TYR A 52 -14.66 17.69 -8.96
N LYS A 53 -15.35 17.10 -7.99
CA LYS A 53 -15.52 17.67 -6.64
C LYS A 53 -14.22 17.55 -5.84
N ALA A 54 -14.08 18.32 -4.76
CA ALA A 54 -12.96 18.12 -3.85
C ALA A 54 -13.07 16.78 -3.13
N GLY A 55 -11.95 16.10 -2.90
CA GLY A 55 -11.93 14.85 -2.15
C GLY A 55 -10.68 14.01 -2.39
N LEU A 56 -10.71 12.79 -1.87
CA LEU A 56 -9.62 11.84 -2.05
C LEU A 56 -9.71 11.19 -3.42
N VAL A 57 -8.58 11.10 -4.11
CA VAL A 57 -8.41 10.19 -5.24
C VAL A 57 -7.57 9.02 -4.76
N ILE A 58 -8.06 7.81 -5.05
CA ILE A 58 -7.43 6.57 -4.62
C ILE A 58 -7.06 5.80 -5.89
N TYR A 59 -5.79 5.46 -5.99
CA TYR A 59 -5.27 4.55 -6.99
C TYR A 59 -4.89 3.25 -6.30
N ARG A 60 -5.06 2.11 -6.98
CA ARG A 60 -4.33 0.91 -6.61
C ARG A 60 -3.14 0.75 -7.57
N THR A 61 -2.02 0.29 -7.03
CA THR A 61 -0.68 0.39 -7.64
C THR A 61 0.06 -0.93 -7.73
N ASP A 62 -0.54 -2.03 -7.24
CA ASP A 62 0.00 -3.37 -7.46
C ASP A 62 -0.19 -3.82 -8.91
N PRO A 63 0.72 -4.68 -9.42
CA PRO A 63 0.61 -5.24 -10.76
C PRO A 63 -0.75 -5.88 -11.01
N PRO A 64 -1.31 -5.73 -12.22
CA PRO A 64 -2.54 -6.42 -12.56
C PRO A 64 -2.33 -7.94 -12.52
N PRO A 65 -3.37 -8.74 -12.25
CA PRO A 65 -3.26 -10.19 -12.36
C PRO A 65 -2.87 -10.56 -13.80
N SER A 66 -2.12 -11.64 -13.98
CA SER A 66 -1.72 -12.13 -15.30
C SER A 66 -2.89 -12.32 -16.26
N SER A 67 -4.06 -12.70 -15.74
CA SER A 67 -5.30 -12.84 -16.51
C SER A 67 -5.85 -11.54 -17.10
N ALA A 68 -5.46 -10.38 -16.58
CA ALA A 68 -5.86 -9.08 -17.12
C ALA A 68 -4.87 -8.55 -18.19
N ILE A 69 -3.74 -9.23 -18.38
CA ILE A 69 -2.72 -8.84 -19.35
C ILE A 69 -3.03 -9.54 -20.68
N VAL A 70 -3.46 -8.76 -21.67
CA VAL A 70 -3.69 -9.23 -23.02
C VAL A 70 -2.49 -8.82 -23.87
N SER A 71 -1.60 -9.77 -24.17
CA SER A 71 -0.53 -9.52 -25.14
C SER A 71 -0.99 -9.84 -26.57
N PRO A 72 -0.77 -8.94 -27.54
CA PRO A 72 -0.90 -9.26 -28.95
C PRO A 72 0.11 -10.30 -29.44
N ASN A 73 1.20 -10.56 -28.69
CA ASN A 73 2.22 -11.52 -29.03
C ASN A 73 1.85 -12.91 -28.48
N ALA A 74 1.68 -13.89 -29.36
CA ALA A 74 1.26 -15.24 -29.00
C ALA A 74 2.23 -15.95 -28.03
N TYR A 75 3.52 -15.60 -28.06
CA TYR A 75 4.54 -16.17 -27.17
C TYR A 75 4.44 -15.70 -25.72
N ASP A 76 3.80 -14.56 -25.46
CA ASP A 76 3.68 -14.01 -24.10
C ASP A 76 2.61 -14.74 -23.27
N SER A 77 1.79 -15.60 -23.88
CA SER A 77 0.81 -16.44 -23.20
C SER A 77 1.43 -17.53 -22.30
N ILE A 78 2.74 -17.76 -22.43
CA ILE A 78 3.51 -18.81 -21.72
C ILE A 78 4.49 -18.19 -20.70
N ALA A 79 4.73 -16.87 -20.77
CA ALA A 79 5.64 -16.17 -19.87
C ALA A 79 4.91 -15.65 -18.63
N ASP A 80 5.59 -15.65 -17.47
CA ASP A 80 5.11 -14.90 -16.31
C ASP A 80 5.31 -13.41 -16.57
N VAL A 81 4.26 -12.79 -17.10
CA VAL A 81 4.20 -11.37 -17.42
C VAL A 81 4.23 -10.46 -16.19
N THR A 82 4.19 -11.01 -14.97
CA THR A 82 4.09 -10.20 -13.73
C THR A 82 5.42 -9.71 -13.19
N GLU A 83 6.55 -10.30 -13.60
CA GLU A 83 7.89 -9.88 -13.14
C GLU A 83 8.50 -8.72 -13.96
N ALA A 84 8.09 -8.56 -15.22
CA ALA A 84 8.64 -7.54 -16.13
C ALA A 84 7.77 -6.28 -16.27
N ILE A 85 6.51 -6.31 -15.83
CA ILE A 85 5.60 -5.16 -15.95
C ILE A 85 5.72 -4.30 -14.68
N SER A 86 6.38 -3.16 -14.85
CA SER A 86 6.55 -2.15 -13.81
C SER A 86 5.22 -1.43 -13.57
N THR A 87 4.39 -1.94 -12.67
CA THR A 87 3.26 -1.23 -12.03
C THR A 87 2.25 -0.58 -12.98
N ASP A 88 1.07 -1.19 -13.14
CA ASP A 88 -0.08 -0.45 -13.67
C ASP A 88 -0.74 0.37 -12.55
N ILE A 89 -1.36 1.49 -12.91
CA ILE A 89 -2.03 2.39 -11.96
C ILE A 89 -3.48 2.52 -12.39
N TRP A 90 -4.38 2.02 -11.55
CA TRP A 90 -5.80 2.05 -11.81
C TRP A 90 -6.50 2.87 -10.74
N MET A 91 -7.23 3.88 -11.21
CA MET A 91 -7.93 4.84 -10.38
C MET A 91 -9.30 4.29 -9.98
N LEU A 92 -9.61 4.31 -8.69
CA LEU A 92 -10.91 3.92 -8.20
C LEU A 92 -11.93 5.02 -8.49
N ASN A 93 -13.07 4.65 -9.04
CA ASN A 93 -14.20 5.55 -9.22
C ASN A 93 -15.06 5.54 -7.95
N LEU A 94 -15.04 6.62 -7.19
CA LEU A 94 -15.68 6.72 -5.86
C LEU A 94 -16.92 7.62 -5.84
N ASP A 95 -17.37 8.10 -6.99
CA ASP A 95 -18.61 8.88 -7.13
C ASP A 95 -19.30 8.56 -8.48
N SER A 96 -19.26 9.48 -9.44
CA SER A 96 -20.08 9.44 -10.66
C SER A 96 -19.25 9.40 -11.94
N TYR A 97 -17.94 9.13 -11.84
CA TYR A 97 -17.05 9.18 -12.99
C TYR A 97 -17.46 8.16 -14.05
N SER A 98 -17.57 8.58 -15.30
CA SER A 98 -17.90 7.69 -16.40
C SER A 98 -17.23 8.16 -17.68
N TYR A 99 -16.87 7.21 -18.53
CA TYR A 99 -16.42 7.49 -19.90
C TYR A 99 -17.65 7.55 -20.80
N SER A 100 -18.01 8.75 -21.25
CA SER A 100 -19.12 8.95 -22.16
C SER A 100 -18.75 8.67 -23.62
N SER A 101 -17.46 8.75 -23.96
CA SER A 101 -16.87 8.33 -25.24
C SER A 101 -15.37 8.08 -25.08
N SER A 102 -14.70 7.58 -26.12
CA SER A 102 -13.22 7.38 -26.12
C SER A 102 -12.42 8.66 -25.85
N ALA A 103 -13.05 9.84 -25.96
CA ALA A 103 -12.40 11.15 -25.77
C ALA A 103 -13.04 11.99 -24.67
N SER A 104 -14.02 11.48 -23.92
CA SER A 104 -14.75 12.29 -22.94
C SER A 104 -15.10 11.50 -21.70
N ALA A 105 -14.78 12.08 -20.54
CA ALA A 105 -15.18 11.59 -19.24
C ALA A 105 -15.96 12.67 -18.49
N VAL A 106 -16.99 12.25 -17.76
CA VAL A 106 -17.90 13.11 -17.00
C VAL A 106 -18.07 12.60 -15.58
N GLY A 107 -18.48 13.47 -14.66
CA GLY A 107 -18.69 13.13 -13.25
C GLY A 107 -17.42 13.24 -12.39
N SER A 108 -17.52 12.88 -11.11
CA SER A 108 -16.41 12.96 -10.17
C SER A 108 -15.84 11.58 -9.83
N MET A 109 -14.53 11.50 -9.67
CA MET A 109 -13.82 10.28 -9.22
C MET A 109 -13.55 10.28 -7.71
N THR A 110 -13.73 11.42 -7.06
CA THR A 110 -13.22 11.66 -5.70
C THR A 110 -14.15 11.13 -4.62
N LEU A 111 -13.58 10.57 -3.55
CA LEU A 111 -14.29 10.38 -2.29
C LEU A 111 -14.42 11.72 -1.58
N GLU A 112 -15.62 12.30 -1.60
CA GLU A 112 -15.90 13.58 -0.97
C GLU A 112 -15.73 13.53 0.56
N PRO A 113 -15.31 14.64 1.20
CA PRO A 113 -15.32 14.75 2.66
C PRO A 113 -16.70 14.40 3.26
N GLY A 114 -16.68 13.68 4.38
CA GLY A 114 -17.89 13.14 5.04
C GLY A 114 -18.37 11.79 4.49
N LYS A 115 -17.79 11.29 3.39
CA LYS A 115 -18.04 9.94 2.87
C LYS A 115 -16.93 8.97 3.25
N SER A 116 -17.22 7.68 3.14
CA SER A 116 -16.27 6.59 3.33
C SER A 116 -16.28 5.62 2.16
N ALA A 117 -15.12 5.03 1.85
CA ALA A 117 -14.97 3.93 0.91
C ALA A 117 -14.19 2.79 1.55
N THR A 118 -14.52 1.55 1.19
CA THR A 118 -13.80 0.37 1.66
C THR A 118 -13.02 -0.22 0.50
N VAL A 119 -11.76 -0.58 0.73
CA VAL A 119 -10.91 -1.24 -0.28
C VAL A 119 -11.45 -2.64 -0.61
N TYR A 120 -10.98 -3.22 -1.71
CA TYR A 120 -11.51 -4.46 -2.28
C TYR A 120 -11.59 -5.63 -1.27
N SER A 121 -10.60 -5.78 -0.39
CA SER A 121 -10.60 -6.85 0.62
C SER A 121 -11.73 -6.74 1.64
N GLY A 122 -12.34 -5.56 1.78
CA GLY A 122 -13.27 -5.24 2.85
C GLY A 122 -12.59 -4.89 4.19
N ASN A 123 -11.26 -4.92 4.29
CA ASN A 123 -10.54 -4.83 5.57
C ASN A 123 -10.12 -3.42 5.96
N ILE A 124 -10.14 -2.48 5.01
CA ILE A 124 -9.71 -1.10 5.24
C ILE A 124 -10.79 -0.17 4.75
N THR A 125 -11.26 0.67 5.66
CA THR A 125 -12.18 1.77 5.37
C THR A 125 -11.44 3.09 5.44
N LEU A 126 -11.58 3.88 4.40
CA LEU A 126 -10.99 5.20 4.24
C LEU A 126 -12.11 6.23 4.29
N SER A 127 -11.92 7.30 5.06
CA SER A 127 -12.83 8.44 5.06
C SER A 127 -12.06 9.74 5.09
N ALA A 128 -12.70 10.78 4.58
CA ALA A 128 -12.12 12.11 4.47
C ALA A 128 -12.88 13.09 5.35
N THR A 129 -12.16 13.92 6.10
CA THR A 129 -12.73 15.06 6.82
C THR A 129 -11.99 16.31 6.37
N SER A 130 -12.71 17.31 5.86
CA SER A 130 -12.10 18.57 5.43
C SER A 130 -11.36 19.21 6.61
N ALA A 131 -10.08 19.54 6.41
CA ALA A 131 -9.30 20.30 7.38
C ALA A 131 -9.18 21.77 6.93
N SER A 132 -8.98 22.01 5.64
CA SER A 132 -9.02 23.33 5.01
C SER A 132 -9.37 23.20 3.51
N GLU A 133 -9.32 24.29 2.74
CA GLU A 133 -9.42 24.24 1.28
C GLU A 133 -8.24 23.50 0.61
N ASP A 134 -7.09 23.44 1.30
CA ASP A 134 -5.84 22.91 0.79
C ASP A 134 -5.41 21.61 1.48
N SER A 135 -6.12 21.17 2.51
CA SER A 135 -5.78 19.98 3.28
C SER A 135 -7.00 19.17 3.73
N VAL A 136 -6.77 17.89 3.93
CA VAL A 136 -7.78 16.93 4.36
C VAL A 136 -7.19 16.01 5.43
N LEU A 137 -7.99 15.70 6.44
CA LEU A 137 -7.70 14.63 7.38
C LEU A 137 -8.24 13.32 6.80
N VAL A 138 -7.34 12.37 6.54
CA VAL A 138 -7.68 11.02 6.08
C VAL A 138 -7.73 10.10 7.28
N ASN A 139 -8.90 9.53 7.56
CA ASN A 139 -9.05 8.52 8.60
C ASN A 139 -8.98 7.13 7.96
N ILE A 140 -8.07 6.31 8.44
CA ILE A 140 -7.79 4.96 7.96
C ILE A 140 -8.18 4.00 9.08
N VAL A 141 -9.16 3.15 8.83
CA VAL A 141 -9.65 2.17 9.81
C VAL A 141 -9.45 0.77 9.24
N ARG A 142 -8.66 -0.05 9.94
CA ARG A 142 -8.39 -1.44 9.59
C ARG A 142 -9.17 -2.37 10.51
N LYS A 143 -9.90 -3.34 9.94
CA LYS A 143 -10.67 -4.36 10.70
C LYS A 143 -9.78 -5.21 11.62
N ASP A 144 -8.60 -5.56 11.13
CA ASP A 144 -7.68 -6.51 11.79
C ASP A 144 -6.73 -5.87 12.81
N SER A 145 -7.05 -4.69 13.38
CA SER A 145 -6.13 -4.07 14.37
C SER A 145 -6.04 -4.80 15.72
N GLY A 146 -6.80 -5.89 15.92
CA GLY A 146 -6.97 -6.55 17.22
C GLY A 146 -6.29 -7.91 17.40
N ASP A 147 -6.25 -8.77 16.37
CA ASP A 147 -5.78 -10.15 16.54
C ASP A 147 -4.39 -10.35 15.92
N LEU A 148 -3.39 -10.55 16.77
CA LEU A 148 -2.04 -10.96 16.37
C LEU A 148 -2.13 -12.31 15.64
N LYS A 149 -2.11 -12.29 14.30
CA LYS A 149 -1.99 -13.50 13.49
C LYS A 149 -0.63 -14.13 13.78
N LYS A 150 -0.66 -15.31 14.42
CA LYS A 150 0.56 -16.08 14.72
C LYS A 150 1.44 -16.13 13.47
N PRO A 151 2.73 -15.72 13.57
CA PRO A 151 3.62 -15.78 12.43
C PRO A 151 3.79 -17.20 11.90
N ILE A 152 3.80 -17.33 10.58
CA ILE A 152 4.14 -18.58 9.90
C ILE A 152 5.64 -18.55 9.66
N LEU A 153 6.31 -19.58 10.15
CA LEU A 153 7.76 -19.72 10.02
C LEU A 153 8.10 -20.48 8.75
N SER A 154 9.20 -20.11 8.11
CA SER A 154 9.81 -20.92 7.07
C SER A 154 10.34 -22.22 7.68
N SER A 155 10.64 -23.21 6.83
CA SER A 155 11.11 -24.51 7.31
C SER A 155 12.42 -24.35 8.10
N PRO A 156 12.55 -24.92 9.32
CA PRO A 156 13.83 -24.90 10.05
C PRO A 156 14.98 -25.55 9.27
N LYS A 157 14.68 -26.32 8.21
CA LYS A 157 15.70 -26.89 7.32
C LYS A 157 16.34 -25.85 6.39
N SER A 158 15.71 -24.70 6.15
CA SER A 158 16.27 -23.61 5.34
C SER A 158 17.10 -22.62 6.17
N TRP A 159 17.06 -22.69 7.49
CA TRP A 159 17.86 -21.85 8.38
C TRP A 159 19.29 -22.39 8.43
N ARG A 160 20.10 -22.01 7.45
CA ARG A 160 21.47 -22.54 7.23
C ARG A 160 22.52 -21.45 7.09
N SER A 161 22.11 -20.20 7.06
CA SER A 161 22.97 -19.03 6.97
C SER A 161 22.36 -17.88 7.79
N PRO A 162 23.16 -16.89 8.20
CA PRO A 162 22.66 -15.69 8.85
C PRO A 162 21.58 -14.98 8.03
N ASP A 163 21.71 -14.99 6.71
CA ASP A 163 20.75 -14.32 5.83
C ASP A 163 19.42 -15.06 5.67
N ALA A 164 19.28 -16.26 6.24
CA ALA A 164 18.05 -17.05 6.12
C ALA A 164 16.87 -16.35 6.81
N GLU A 165 15.82 -16.07 6.04
CA GLU A 165 14.57 -15.51 6.57
C GLU A 165 13.80 -16.55 7.39
N ILE A 166 13.46 -16.17 8.61
CA ILE A 166 12.74 -17.03 9.56
C ILE A 166 11.24 -17.07 9.29
N LEU A 167 10.68 -16.00 8.72
CA LEU A 167 9.27 -15.96 8.35
C LEU A 167 9.04 -16.58 6.97
N ASP A 168 7.88 -17.22 6.81
CA ASP A 168 7.42 -17.66 5.50
C ASP A 168 7.13 -16.47 4.57
N GLY A 169 7.55 -16.57 3.31
CA GLY A 169 7.41 -15.49 2.34
C GLY A 169 5.95 -15.14 2.03
N ALA A 170 5.05 -16.13 1.96
CA ALA A 170 3.63 -15.88 1.73
C ALA A 170 2.99 -15.18 2.94
N TYR A 171 3.42 -15.53 4.15
CA TYR A 171 3.00 -14.81 5.36
C TYR A 171 3.47 -13.36 5.36
N SER A 172 4.77 -13.11 5.13
CA SER A 172 5.34 -11.75 5.06
C SER A 172 4.66 -10.88 3.98
N GLN A 173 4.21 -11.49 2.88
CA GLN A 173 3.47 -10.81 1.82
C GLN A 173 1.99 -10.57 2.17
N SER A 174 1.41 -11.38 3.05
CA SER A 174 0.02 -11.25 3.51
C SER A 174 -0.19 -10.17 4.58
N VAL A 175 0.88 -9.77 5.28
CA VAL A 175 0.83 -8.72 6.30
C VAL A 175 1.20 -7.37 5.70
N ASN A 176 0.72 -6.27 6.32
CA ASN A 176 0.91 -4.92 5.79
C ASN A 176 2.34 -4.41 6.08
N ASP A 177 2.75 -4.49 7.33
CA ASP A 177 4.10 -4.22 7.81
C ASP A 177 4.28 -4.89 9.19
N ILE A 178 5.52 -5.03 9.64
CA ILE A 178 5.86 -5.60 10.95
C ILE A 178 6.58 -4.53 11.78
N ALA A 179 5.92 -4.10 12.85
CA ALA A 179 6.47 -3.08 13.74
C ALA A 179 7.72 -3.59 14.47
N ASP A 180 7.60 -4.76 15.11
CA ASP A 180 8.62 -5.38 15.94
C ASP A 180 8.42 -6.91 16.00
N PHE A 181 9.42 -7.64 16.46
CA PHE A 181 9.40 -9.09 16.63
C PHE A 181 9.68 -9.46 18.08
N GLU A 182 8.97 -10.47 18.59
CA GLU A 182 9.14 -10.99 19.93
C GLU A 182 9.14 -12.52 19.92
N ALA A 183 9.89 -13.13 20.84
CA ALA A 183 9.85 -14.56 21.07
C ALA A 183 9.83 -14.88 22.56
N ARG A 184 9.22 -16.02 22.90
CA ARG A 184 9.25 -16.57 24.26
C ARG A 184 10.44 -17.51 24.39
N ILE A 185 11.41 -17.13 25.21
CA ILE A 185 12.64 -17.90 25.49
C ILE A 185 12.65 -18.18 26.99
N ASP A 186 12.72 -19.47 27.36
CA ASP A 186 12.71 -19.93 28.77
C ASP A 186 11.53 -19.36 29.57
N GLY A 187 10.36 -19.29 28.93
CA GLY A 187 9.14 -18.79 29.56
C GLY A 187 8.97 -17.28 29.56
N VAL A 188 9.98 -16.49 29.18
CA VAL A 188 9.97 -15.01 29.18
C VAL A 188 9.85 -14.46 27.76
N VAL A 189 8.97 -13.47 27.55
CA VAL A 189 8.86 -12.75 26.27
C VAL A 189 10.03 -11.78 26.15
N LYS A 190 10.79 -11.89 25.06
CA LYS A 190 11.93 -11.04 24.72
C LYS A 190 11.73 -10.43 23.34
N LYS A 191 12.01 -9.13 23.22
CA LYS A 191 12.08 -8.43 21.93
C LYS A 191 13.32 -8.90 21.17
N LEU A 192 13.15 -9.15 19.87
CA LEU A 192 14.21 -9.62 18.99
C LEU A 192 14.82 -8.46 18.21
N SER A 193 16.12 -8.55 17.95
CA SER A 193 16.82 -7.65 17.05
C SER A 193 16.45 -7.97 15.60
N THR A 194 16.34 -6.93 14.77
CA THR A 194 16.07 -7.06 13.33
C THR A 194 17.16 -6.40 12.52
N SER A 195 17.32 -6.89 11.30
CA SER A 195 18.16 -6.28 10.27
C SER A 195 17.27 -5.68 9.17
N LYS A 196 17.84 -4.75 8.41
CA LYS A 196 17.30 -4.37 7.12
C LYS A 196 17.88 -5.32 6.08
N SER A 197 17.10 -5.68 5.06
CA SER A 197 17.61 -6.43 3.92
C SER A 197 18.76 -5.65 3.24
N GLY A 198 19.94 -6.27 3.15
CA GLY A 198 21.18 -5.62 2.69
C GLY A 198 21.21 -5.28 1.20
N ASP A 199 20.65 -6.17 0.37
CA ASP A 199 20.54 -6.01 -1.09
C ASP A 199 19.15 -5.53 -1.52
N TRP A 200 18.42 -4.87 -0.62
CA TRP A 200 17.05 -4.46 -0.90
C TRP A 200 16.98 -3.44 -2.05
N GLN A 201 16.08 -3.73 -2.98
CA GLN A 201 15.64 -2.79 -4.01
C GLN A 201 14.16 -2.44 -3.79
N PRO A 202 13.75 -1.20 -4.09
CA PRO A 202 12.34 -0.82 -4.05
C PRO A 202 11.46 -1.77 -4.87
N THR A 203 10.36 -2.21 -4.28
CA THR A 203 9.33 -3.02 -4.95
C THR A 203 7.98 -2.31 -4.87
N TYR A 204 6.96 -2.79 -5.59
CA TYR A 204 5.62 -2.20 -5.47
C TYR A 204 5.05 -2.34 -4.04
N LEU A 205 5.41 -3.40 -3.30
CA LEU A 205 4.99 -3.63 -1.91
C LEU A 205 5.73 -2.72 -0.92
N ASN A 206 7.01 -2.50 -1.17
CA ASN A 206 7.89 -1.66 -0.35
C ASN A 206 8.64 -0.69 -1.28
N PRO A 207 8.03 0.43 -1.70
CA PRO A 207 8.65 1.33 -2.68
C PRO A 207 9.58 2.38 -2.06
N PHE A 208 9.53 2.59 -0.74
CA PHE A 208 10.26 3.67 -0.07
C PHE A 208 11.27 3.18 0.94
N THR A 209 10.95 2.15 1.72
CA THR A 209 11.79 1.67 2.81
C THR A 209 11.95 0.16 2.77
N ALA A 210 13.17 -0.31 3.04
CA ALA A 210 13.44 -1.74 3.20
C ALA A 210 12.58 -2.35 4.31
N PRO A 211 11.96 -3.53 4.09
CA PRO A 211 11.21 -4.21 5.13
C PRO A 211 12.15 -4.65 6.24
N LYS A 212 11.64 -4.65 7.48
CA LYS A 212 12.32 -5.30 8.61
C LYS A 212 12.20 -6.80 8.45
N ILE A 213 13.32 -7.50 8.57
CA ILE A 213 13.35 -8.96 8.49
C ILE A 213 13.90 -9.55 9.78
N LEU A 214 13.41 -10.74 10.12
CA LEU A 214 13.95 -11.55 11.19
C LEU A 214 14.84 -12.63 10.57
N GLN A 215 16.12 -12.55 10.89
CA GLN A 215 17.18 -13.39 10.38
C GLN A 215 17.77 -14.24 11.50
N LEU A 216 18.37 -15.37 11.12
CA LEU A 216 19.14 -16.17 12.07
C LEU A 216 20.39 -15.39 12.49
N GLN A 217 20.59 -15.22 13.79
CA GLN A 217 21.83 -14.66 14.31
C GLN A 217 22.85 -15.79 14.50
N ASP A 218 24.10 -15.55 14.10
CA ASP A 218 25.25 -16.42 14.41
C ASP A 218 25.49 -16.58 15.92
#